data_AF-A0AAD5PIJ5-F1
#
_entry.id   AF-A0AAD5PIJ5-F1
#
_cell.length_a   1.000
_cell.length_b   1.000
_cell.length_c   1.000
_cell.angle_alpha   90.00
_cell.angle_beta   90.00
_cell.angle_gamma   90.00
#
_symmetry.space_group_name_H-M   'P 1'
#
loop_
_entity.id
_entity.type
_entity.pdbx_description
1 polymer ?
#
loop_
_entity_poly.entity_id
_entity_poly.type
_entity_poly.pdbx_seq_one_letter_code
_entity_poly.pdbx_strand_id
1 'polypeptide(L)'
;MKDVYRYTFGYAKNKDQKCMDVDVACVLWSMMMGQQFPIVAEFIQFLQEKKPVKVINRDQWQSFLEFILTVSSDLSDYDEMSACKSILFWIKD
;
A
#
# COMPACT_ATOMS: atom_id res chain seq x y z
N MET A 1 3.19 13.78 -7.61
CA MET A 1 2.70 12.42 -7.28
C MET A 1 2.45 12.24 -5.79
N LYS A 2 3.42 12.53 -4.91
CA LYS A 2 3.26 12.38 -3.45
C LYS A 2 2.09 13.19 -2.87
N ASP A 3 1.89 14.42 -3.33
CA ASP A 3 0.79 15.27 -2.83
C ASP A 3 -0.57 14.73 -3.26
N VAL A 4 -0.74 14.39 -4.54
CA VAL A 4 -1.97 13.77 -5.06
C VAL A 4 -2.30 12.52 -4.24
N TYR A 5 -1.32 11.63 -4.03
CA TYR A 5 -1.50 10.41 -3.23
C TYR A 5 -1.93 10.70 -1.78
N ARG A 6 -1.32 11.69 -1.13
CA ARG A 6 -1.67 12.14 0.22
C ARG A 6 -3.11 12.67 0.29
N TYR A 7 -3.52 13.45 -0.72
CA TYR A 7 -4.87 14.00 -0.79
C TYR A 7 -5.92 12.95 -1.08
N THR A 8 -5.62 11.95 -1.93
CA THR A 8 -6.54 10.86 -2.29
C THR A 8 -7.11 10.17 -1.05
N PHE A 9 -6.31 9.90 -0.02
CA PHE A 9 -6.78 9.27 1.21
C PHE A 9 -7.91 10.06 1.89
N GLY A 10 -7.77 11.39 1.95
CA GLY A 10 -8.77 12.26 2.57
C GLY A 10 -10.10 12.30 1.80
N TYR A 11 -10.03 12.12 0.48
CA TYR A 11 -11.20 12.11 -0.40
C TYR A 11 -11.90 10.74 -0.43
N ALA A 12 -11.13 9.66 -0.43
CA ALA A 12 -11.64 8.31 -0.63
C ALA A 12 -12.21 7.66 0.63
N LYS A 13 -11.76 8.06 1.82
CA LYS A 13 -12.37 7.62 3.08
C LYS A 13 -13.75 8.27 3.26
N ASN A 14 -14.65 7.58 3.96
CA ASN A 14 -15.90 8.20 4.41
C ASN A 14 -15.58 9.39 5.35
N LYS A 15 -16.37 10.47 5.28
CA LYS A 15 -16.11 11.72 6.00
C LYS A 15 -15.93 11.49 7.50
N ASP A 16 -16.72 10.60 8.08
CA ASP A 16 -16.73 10.29 9.51
C ASP A 16 -15.76 9.18 9.93
N GLN A 17 -15.04 8.57 8.98
CA GLN A 17 -14.13 7.46 9.25
C GLN A 17 -12.66 7.89 9.23
N LYS A 18 -11.87 7.27 10.11
CA LYS A 18 -10.40 7.48 10.18
C LYS A 18 -9.62 6.59 9.22
N CYS A 19 -10.26 5.51 8.74
CA CYS A 19 -9.68 4.54 7.83
C CYS A 19 -10.50 4.48 6.54
N MET A 20 -9.85 4.03 5.48
CA MET A 20 -10.45 3.73 4.18
C MET A 20 -10.69 2.23 4.08
N ASP A 21 -11.72 1.81 3.35
CA ASP A 21 -11.94 0.39 3.07
C ASP A 21 -10.77 -0.18 2.26
N VAL A 22 -10.34 -1.40 2.59
CA VAL A 22 -9.21 -2.04 1.91
C VAL A 22 -9.47 -2.23 0.41
N ASP A 23 -10.72 -2.51 0.02
CA ASP A 23 -11.07 -2.72 -1.39
C ASP A 23 -10.95 -1.40 -2.18
N VAL A 24 -11.34 -0.28 -1.55
CA VAL A 24 -11.14 1.06 -2.12
C VAL A 24 -9.65 1.39 -2.22
N ALA A 25 -8.85 1.06 -1.20
CA ALA A 25 -7.41 1.24 -1.22
C ALA A 25 -6.76 0.49 -2.39
N CYS A 26 -7.11 -0.78 -2.58
CA CYS A 26 -6.61 -1.63 -3.66
C CYS A 26 -6.90 -1.04 -5.04
N VAL A 27 -8.13 -0.57 -5.28
CA VAL A 27 -8.50 0.07 -6.56
C VAL A 27 -7.65 1.32 -6.81
N LEU A 28 -7.48 2.16 -5.79
CA LEU A 28 -6.71 3.41 -5.92
C LEU A 28 -5.22 3.13 -6.15
N TRP A 29 -4.63 2.14 -5.47
CA TRP A 29 -3.26 1.73 -5.71
C TRP A 29 -3.05 1.21 -7.13
N SER A 30 -3.94 0.33 -7.59
CA SER A 30 -3.89 -0.17 -8.96
C SER A 30 -4.00 0.96 -9.99
N MET A 31 -4.92 1.91 -9.79
CA MET A 31 -5.12 3.05 -10.69
C MET A 31 -3.94 4.02 -10.70
N MET A 32 -3.38 4.34 -9.54
CA MET A 32 -2.33 5.37 -9.43
C MET A 32 -0.94 4.83 -9.79
N MET A 33 -0.67 3.57 -9.50
CA MET A 33 0.70 3.02 -9.48
C MET A 33 0.83 1.65 -10.15
N GLY A 34 -0.28 0.98 -10.49
CA GLY A 34 -0.26 -0.40 -11.00
C GLY A 34 0.45 -0.57 -12.35
N GLN A 35 0.43 0.45 -13.22
CA GLN A 35 1.19 0.40 -14.47
C GLN A 35 2.69 0.64 -14.29
N GLN A 36 3.08 1.41 -13.27
CA GLN A 36 4.47 1.83 -13.06
C GLN A 36 5.23 0.84 -12.17
N PHE A 37 4.55 0.19 -11.23
CA PHE A 37 5.17 -0.66 -10.22
C PHE A 37 4.47 -2.02 -10.15
N PRO A 38 5.06 -3.08 -10.76
CA PRO A 38 4.46 -4.42 -10.80
C PRO A 38 4.15 -5.00 -9.40
N ILE A 39 5.00 -4.72 -8.41
CA ILE A 39 4.84 -5.16 -7.01
C ILE A 39 3.52 -4.71 -6.37
N VAL A 40 2.86 -3.69 -6.91
CA VAL A 40 1.53 -3.25 -6.45
C VAL A 40 0.50 -4.36 -6.64
N ALA A 41 0.56 -5.13 -7.73
CA ALA A 41 -0.36 -6.23 -7.98
C ALA A 41 -0.16 -7.36 -6.97
N GLU A 42 1.10 -7.71 -6.67
CA GLU A 42 1.45 -8.73 -5.68
C GLU A 42 1.01 -8.33 -4.27
N PHE A 43 1.18 -7.06 -3.90
CA PHE A 43 0.72 -6.56 -2.59
C PHE A 43 -0.81 -6.58 -2.46
N ILE A 44 -1.54 -6.20 -3.52
CA ILE A 44 -3.01 -6.29 -3.53
C ILE A 44 -3.46 -7.74 -3.38
N GLN A 45 -2.84 -8.68 -4.11
CA GLN A 45 -3.12 -10.11 -3.99
C GLN A 45 -2.84 -10.60 -2.56
N PHE A 46 -1.71 -10.21 -1.97
CA PHE A 46 -1.37 -10.54 -0.59
C PHE A 46 -2.46 -10.07 0.40
N LEU A 47 -2.96 -8.84 0.27
CA LEU A 47 -4.03 -8.31 1.12
C LEU A 47 -5.35 -9.09 0.96
N GLN A 48 -5.62 -9.60 -0.24
CA GLN A 48 -6.82 -10.37 -0.54
C GLN A 48 -6.76 -11.82 -0.02
N GLU A 49 -5.59 -12.45 -0.10
CA GLU A 49 -5.36 -13.83 0.31
C GLU A 49 -5.12 -13.97 1.82
N LYS A 50 -4.36 -13.05 2.42
CA LYS A 50 -4.06 -13.05 3.86
C LYS A 50 -5.05 -12.15 4.61
N LYS A 51 -6.29 -12.59 4.79
CA LYS A 51 -7.29 -11.81 5.56
C LYS A 51 -7.14 -11.99 7.07
N PRO A 52 -7.09 -10.87 7.83
CA PRO A 52 -8.31 -10.10 8.07
C PRO A 52 -8.20 -8.57 7.89
N VAL A 53 -7.29 -8.03 7.07
CA VAL A 53 -7.24 -6.56 6.85
C VAL A 53 -8.52 -6.10 6.16
N LYS A 54 -9.34 -5.30 6.86
CA LYS A 54 -10.61 -4.74 6.35
C LYS A 54 -10.50 -3.27 5.98
N VAL A 55 -9.53 -2.57 6.57
CA VAL A 55 -9.38 -1.13 6.43
C VAL A 55 -7.91 -0.74 6.41
N ILE A 56 -7.62 0.37 5.76
CA ILE A 56 -6.30 1.00 5.66
C ILE A 56 -6.36 2.36 6.36
N ASN A 57 -5.51 2.57 7.35
CA ASN A 57 -5.37 3.87 8.02
C ASN A 57 -4.43 4.80 7.23
N ARG A 58 -4.35 6.07 7.64
CA ARG A 58 -3.53 7.09 6.95
C ARG A 58 -2.04 6.72 6.91
N ASP A 59 -1.53 6.16 8.00
CA ASP A 59 -0.12 5.85 8.13
C ASP A 59 0.24 4.66 7.23
N GLN A 60 -0.57 3.61 7.23
CA GLN A 60 -0.44 2.46 6.32
C GLN A 60 -0.49 2.90 4.85
N TRP A 61 -1.42 3.79 4.51
CA TRP A 61 -1.47 4.39 3.17
C TRP A 61 -0.17 5.11 2.82
N GLN A 62 0.32 5.99 3.69
CA GLN A 62 1.57 6.73 3.49
C GLN A 62 2.79 5.80 3.38
N SER A 63 2.89 4.80 4.26
CA SER A 63 3.96 3.81 4.31
C SER A 63 4.04 2.99 3.03
N PHE A 64 2.90 2.62 2.43
CA PHE A 64 2.91 1.87 1.18
C PHE A 64 3.58 2.65 0.03
N LEU A 65 3.35 3.95 -0.07
CA LEU A 65 4.03 4.77 -1.09
C LEU A 65 5.55 4.80 -0.87
N GLU A 66 6.00 4.91 0.38
CA GLU A 66 7.43 4.89 0.71
C GLU A 66 8.06 3.54 0.40
N PHE A 67 7.35 2.45 0.69
CA PHE A 67 7.75 1.09 0.33
C PHE A 67 7.95 0.94 -1.18
N ILE A 68 6.95 1.33 -1.99
CA ILE A 68 7.01 1.23 -3.45
C ILE A 68 8.18 2.04 -4.02
N LEU A 69 8.38 3.27 -3.52
CA LEU A 69 9.47 4.13 -3.97
C LEU A 69 10.84 3.57 -3.60
N THR A 70 10.98 2.97 -2.43
CA THR A 70 12.24 2.38 -1.97
C THR A 70 12.59 1.14 -2.78
N VAL A 71 11.64 0.22 -2.96
CA VAL A 71 11.84 -1.00 -3.76
C VAL A 71 12.15 -0.67 -5.22
N SER A 72 11.50 0.36 -5.78
CA SER A 72 11.77 0.77 -7.17
C SER A 72 13.13 1.42 -7.38
N SER A 73 13.71 2.08 -6.36
CA SER A 73 15.03 2.71 -6.47
C SER A 73 16.19 1.72 -6.37
N ASP A 74 15.92 0.50 -5.90
CA ASP A 74 16.94 -0.50 -5.54
C ASP A 74 16.87 -1.78 -6.41
N LEU A 75 16.42 -1.65 -7.66
CA LEU A 75 16.26 -2.77 -8.60
C LEU A 75 17.59 -3.50 -8.98
N SER A 76 18.71 -3.20 -8.33
CA SER A 76 19.94 -4.01 -8.37
C SER A 76 20.09 -5.02 -7.23
N ASP A 77 19.39 -4.85 -6.11
CA ASP A 77 19.51 -5.69 -4.90
C ASP A 77 18.13 -6.18 -4.40
N TYR A 78 17.29 -6.67 -5.31
CA TYR A 78 16.02 -7.31 -4.97
C TYR A 78 16.27 -8.64 -4.21
N ASP A 79 16.56 -8.56 -2.90
CA ASP A 79 16.47 -9.67 -1.95
C ASP A 79 15.03 -9.70 -1.40
N GLU A 80 14.19 -10.53 -2.05
CA GLU A 80 12.78 -10.81 -1.71
C GLU A 80 12.51 -10.99 -0.20
N MET A 81 13.55 -11.31 0.58
CA MET A 81 13.46 -11.64 1.99
C MET A 81 13.46 -10.43 2.94
N SER A 82 13.99 -9.27 2.53
CA SER A 82 14.17 -8.11 3.43
C SER A 82 12.97 -7.16 3.43
N ALA A 83 12.44 -6.82 2.25
CA ALA A 83 11.21 -6.03 2.07
C ALA A 83 9.97 -6.70 2.68
N CYS A 84 9.86 -8.03 2.53
CA CYS A 84 8.75 -8.82 3.06
C CYS A 84 8.80 -8.94 4.60
N LYS A 85 10.00 -8.90 5.21
CA LYS A 85 10.18 -8.88 6.68
C LYS A 85 9.64 -7.59 7.32
N SER A 86 9.82 -6.44 6.67
CA SER A 86 9.27 -5.17 7.16
C SER A 86 7.73 -5.13 7.12
N ILE A 87 7.12 -5.75 6.11
CA ILE A 87 5.65 -5.90 6.00
C ILE A 87 5.11 -6.85 7.07
N LEU A 88 5.79 -7.97 7.34
CA LEU A 88 5.38 -8.91 8.39
C LEU A 88 5.49 -8.31 9.80
N PHE A 89 6.43 -7.40 10.04
CA PHE A 89 6.56 -6.70 11.31
C PHE A 89 5.39 -5.72 11.56
N TRP A 90 4.81 -5.14 10.50
CA TRP A 90 3.68 -4.19 10.57
C TRP A 90 2.30 -4.82 10.83
N ILE A 91 2.16 -6.15 10.78
CA ILE A 91 0.87 -6.86 10.92
C ILE A 91 0.68 -7.47 12.32
N LYS A 92 1.71 -7.49 13.17
CA LYS A 92 1.68 -8.16 14.49
C LYS A 92 1.59 -7.25 15.72
N ASP A 93 1.56 -5.93 15.54
CA ASP A 93 1.28 -4.93 16.59
C ASP A 93 0.03 -4.11 16.21
#